data_AF-A0A369UYR3-F1
#
_entry.id   AF-A0A369UYR3-F1
#
_cell.length_a   1.000
_cell.length_b   1.000
_cell.length_c   1.000
_cell.angle_alpha   90.00
_cell.angle_beta   90.00
_cell.angle_gamma   90.00
#
_symmetry.space_group_name_H-M   'P 1'
#
loop_
_entity.id
_entity.type
_entity.pdbx_description
1 polymer ?
#
loop_
_entity_poly.entity_id
_entity_poly.type
_entity_poly.pdbx_seq_one_letter_code
_entity_poly.pdbx_strand_id
1 'polypeptide(L)' 'MGPRGVGAIYANQDGRFEVLALVTNPVEAARLLRRTSARWAVIVRDTLRPDGQPFVVGSVWTNEDYLIRPARTAYAPAA' A
#
# COMPACT_ATOMS: atom_id res chain seq x y z
N MET A 1 -8.74 -2.22 -1.49
CA MET A 1 -7.28 -2.01 -1.54
C MET A 1 -6.79 -1.39 -2.86
N GLY A 2 -7.48 -1.58 -3.99
CA GLY A 2 -6.99 -1.07 -5.28
C GLY A 2 -5.73 -1.80 -5.74
N PRO A 3 -4.94 -1.23 -6.67
CA PRO A 3 -3.77 -1.87 -7.24
C PRO A 3 -2.50 -1.78 -6.35
N ARG A 4 -2.65 -1.54 -5.04
CA ARG A 4 -1.55 -1.41 -4.08
C ARG A 4 -0.90 -2.76 -3.72
N GLY A 5 -0.18 -3.33 -4.67
CA GLY A 5 0.74 -4.45 -4.43
C GLY A 5 2.14 -3.96 -4.04
N VAL A 6 2.96 -4.86 -3.51
CA VAL A 6 4.34 -4.56 -3.08
C VAL A 6 5.17 -3.98 -4.24
N GLY A 7 5.89 -2.89 -3.97
CA GLY A 7 6.70 -2.15 -4.94
C GLY A 7 5.93 -1.18 -5.83
N ALA A 8 4.60 -1.15 -5.75
CA ALA A 8 3.80 -0.14 -6.43
C ALA A 8 4.13 1.25 -5.90
N ILE A 9 4.11 2.24 -6.78
CA ILE A 9 4.13 3.67 -6.42
C ILE A 9 2.81 4.26 -6.86
N TYR A 10 2.08 4.87 -5.94
CA TYR A 10 0.87 5.62 -6.23
C TYR A 10 0.97 7.03 -5.66
N ALA A 11 0.12 7.92 -6.13
CA ALA A 11 -0.03 9.25 -5.57
C ALA A 11 -1.51 9.62 -5.46
N ASN A 12 -1.77 10.56 -4.56
CA ASN A 12 -3.06 11.21 -4.37
C ASN A 12 -2.80 12.62 -3.79
N GLN A 13 -3.83 13.27 -3.24
CA GLN A 13 -3.69 14.62 -2.69
C GLN A 13 -2.77 14.69 -1.46
N ASP A 14 -2.58 13.59 -0.73
CA ASP A 14 -1.77 13.54 0.48
C ASP A 14 -0.27 13.33 0.21
N GLY A 15 0.09 12.84 -0.98
CA GLY A 15 1.49 12.63 -1.35
C GLY A 15 1.72 11.51 -2.36
N ARG A 16 2.97 11.01 -2.37
CA ARG A 16 3.42 9.94 -3.26
C ARG A 16 4.02 8.79 -2.45
N PHE A 17 3.41 7.63 -2.54
CA PHE A 17 3.65 6.53 -1.64
C PHE A 17 4.16 5.29 -2.37
N GLU A 18 5.25 4.72 -1.86
CA GLU A 18 5.71 3.38 -2.24
C GLU A 18 5.11 2.34 -1.29
N VAL A 19 4.52 1.29 -1.85
CA VAL A 19 3.99 0.17 -1.08
C VAL A 19 5.13 -0.77 -0.70
N LEU A 20 5.40 -0.88 0.59
CA LEU A 20 6.46 -1.74 1.13
C LEU A 20 5.94 -3.13 1.48
N ALA A 21 4.72 -3.22 2.02
CA ALA A 21 4.10 -4.49 2.38
C ALA A 21 2.59 -4.44 2.23
N LEU A 22 2.01 -5.62 1.96
CA LEU A 22 0.58 -5.86 1.94
C LEU A 22 0.27 -6.96 2.95
N VAL A 23 -0.56 -6.64 3.95
CA VAL A 23 -1.02 -7.58 4.97
C VAL A 23 -2.45 -7.97 4.64
N THR A 24 -2.67 -9.25 4.30
CA THR A 24 -4.00 -9.81 4.00
C THR A 24 -4.54 -10.72 5.11
N ASN A 25 -3.75 -11.02 6.13
CA ASN A 25 -4.26 -11.66 7.35
C ASN A 25 -5.15 -10.65 8.10
N PRO A 26 -6.45 -10.92 8.28
CA PRO A 26 -7.38 -9.96 8.89
C PRO A 26 -7.08 -9.68 10.36
N VAL A 27 -6.53 -10.65 11.11
CA VAL A 27 -6.17 -10.45 12.53
C VAL A 27 -5.01 -9.45 12.64
N GLU A 28 -3.97 -9.65 11.83
CA GLU A 28 -2.82 -8.74 11.78
C GLU A 28 -3.22 -7.36 11.25
N ALA A 29 -4.05 -7.29 10.20
CA ALA A 29 -4.55 -6.04 9.67
C ALA A 29 -5.37 -5.26 10.72
N ALA A 30 -6.25 -5.94 11.46
CA ALA A 30 -7.04 -5.34 12.54
C ALA A 30 -6.16 -4.82 13.67
N ARG A 31 -5.09 -5.54 14.01
CA ARG A 31 -4.10 -5.11 15.02
C ARG A 31 -3.34 -3.86 14.57
N LEU A 32 -2.82 -3.87 13.34
CA LEU A 32 -2.06 -2.74 12.78
C LEU A 32 -2.89 -1.46 12.66
N LEU A 33 -4.14 -1.59 12.20
CA LEU A 33 -5.05 -0.46 11.99
C LEU A 33 -5.88 -0.09 13.23
N ARG A 34 -5.77 -0.86 14.32
CA ARG A 34 -6.62 -0.75 15.52
C ARG A 34 -8.12 -0.72 15.18
N ARG A 35 -8.53 -1.52 14.18
CA ARG A 35 -9.89 -1.57 13.65
C ARG A 35 -10.31 -3.02 13.39
N THR A 36 -11.26 -3.52 14.17
CA THR A 36 -11.73 -4.93 14.10
C THR A 36 -12.31 -5.35 12.74
N SER A 37 -12.86 -4.40 11.98
CA SER A 37 -13.39 -4.64 10.63
C SER A 37 -12.34 -4.63 9.52
N ALA A 38 -11.06 -4.34 9.82
CA ALA A 38 -10.01 -4.33 8.81
C ALA A 38 -9.73 -5.76 8.31
N ARG A 39 -9.81 -5.94 6.99
CA ARG A 39 -9.49 -7.21 6.32
C ARG A 39 -8.10 -7.23 5.69
N TRP A 40 -7.50 -6.06 5.55
CA TRP A 40 -6.20 -5.86 4.95
C TRP A 40 -5.59 -4.56 5.46
N ALA A 41 -4.27 -4.44 5.36
CA ALA A 41 -3.52 -3.23 5.63
C ALA A 41 -2.35 -3.12 4.64
N VAL A 42 -2.01 -1.89 4.26
CA VAL A 42 -0.86 -1.62 3.39
C VAL A 42 0.15 -0.82 4.21
N ILE A 43 1.43 -1.21 4.19
CA ILE A 43 2.50 -0.40 4.76
C ILE A 43 3.12 0.38 3.62
N VAL A 44 3.16 1.70 3.76
CA VAL A 44 3.68 2.60 2.74
C VAL A 44 4.76 3.52 3.29
N ARG A 45 5.61 4.04 2.41
CA ARG A 45 6.54 5.12 2.70
C ARG A 45 6.28 6.30 1.76
N ASP A 46 6.25 7.50 2.31
CA ASP A 46 6.22 8.73 1.51
C ASP A 46 7.58 8.92 0.81
N THR A 47 7.55 8.96 -0.51
CA THR A 47 8.74 9.09 -1.36
C THR A 47 9.09 10.55 -1.66
N LEU A 48 8.28 11.50 -1.21
CA LEU A 48 8.60 12.94 -1.24
C LEU A 48 9.35 13.38 0.02
N ARG A 49 9.34 12.56 1.06
CA ARG A 49 10.06 12.78 2.32
C ARG A 49 11.16 11.73 2.45
N PRO A 50 12.44 12.09 2.19
CA PRO A 50 13.55 11.13 2.22
C PRO A 50 13.64 10.34 3.53
N ASP A 51 13.36 11.01 4.65
CA ASP A 51 13.40 10.44 6.00
C ASP A 51 12.01 10.02 6.52
N GLY A 52 11.02 9.94 5.62
CA GLY A 52 9.66 9.53 5.95
C GLY A 52 9.62 8.10 6.49
N GLN A 53 9.22 7.94 7.75
CA GLN A 53 9.02 6.63 8.35
C GLN A 53 7.83 5.92 7.70
N PRO A 54 7.89 4.58 7.51
CA PRO A 54 6.75 3.83 7.01
C PRO A 54 5.54 3.91 7.95
N PHE A 55 4.35 3.95 7.36
CA PHE A 55 3.09 3.96 8.12
C PHE A 55 2.03 3.07 7.49
N VAL A 56 1.03 2.72 8.28
CA VAL A 56 -0.03 1.77 7.92
C VAL A 56 -1.22 2.53 7.34
N VAL A 57 -1.72 2.05 6.19
CA VAL A 57 -2.89 2.57 5.49
C VAL A 57 -3.94 1.49 5.33
N GLY A 58 -5.18 1.82 5.69
CA GLY A 58 -6.36 0.96 5.54
C GLY A 58 -7.52 1.62 4.79
N SER A 59 -7.28 2.79 4.18
CA SER A 59 -8.25 3.55 3.39
C SER A 59 -8.48 2.90 2.03
N VAL A 60 -9.73 2.74 1.63
CA VAL A 60 -10.08 2.19 0.31
C VAL A 60 -9.46 3.02 -0.81
N TRP A 61 -9.19 2.38 -1.95
CA TRP A 61 -8.72 3.09 -3.13
C TRP A 61 -9.87 3.89 -3.73
N THR A 62 -9.64 5.15 -4.07
CA THR A 62 -10.65 6.06 -4.64
C THR A 62 -10.22 6.53 -6.03
N ASN A 63 -11.04 7.41 -6.62
CA ASN A 63 -10.71 8.12 -7.86
C ASN A 63 -9.63 9.20 -7.68
N GLU A 64 -9.28 9.55 -6.44
CA GLU A 64 -8.19 10.48 -6.13
C GLU A 64 -6.82 9.79 -6.15
N ASP A 65 -6.81 8.45 -6.06
CA ASP A 65 -5.61 7.64 -6.13
C ASP A 65 -5.28 7.26 -7.59
N TYR A 66 -4.02 7.42 -7.98
CA TYR A 66 -3.53 6.97 -9.28
C TYR A 66 -2.17 6.28 -9.17
N LEU A 67 -1.96 5.26 -10.01
CA LEU A 67 -0.69 4.57 -10.10
C LEU A 67 0.33 5.38 -10.89
N ILE A 68 1.52 5.50 -10.34
CA ILE A 68 2.72 5.99 -11.03
C ILE A 68 3.53 4.80 -11.55
N ARG A 69 3.65 3.76 -10.73
CA ARG A 69 4.35 2.51 -11.08
C ARG A 69 3.55 1.32 -10.55
N PRO A 70 3.26 0.30 -11.37
CA PRO A 70 2.56 -0.88 -10.90
C PRO A 70 3.40 -1.66 -9.88
N ALA A 71 2.74 -2.56 -9.15
CA ALA A 71 3.41 -3.49 -8.25
C ALA A 71 4.44 -4.34 -8.99
N ARG A 72 5.51 -4.74 -8.29
CA ARG A 72 6.44 -5.73 -8.83
C ARG A 72 5.72 -7.07 -8.83
N THR A 73 5.26 -7.52 -9.99
CA THR A 73 4.76 -8.89 -10.13
C THR A 73 5.97 -9.81 -10.02
N ALA A 74 5.91 -10.80 -9.13
CA ALA A 74 6.89 -11.89 -9.09
C ALA A 74 6.78 -12.85 -10.30
N TYR A 75 5.95 -12.52 -11.28
CA TYR A 75 5.79 -13.31 -12.49
C TYR A 75 6.93 -13.01 -13.45
N ALA A 76 7.99 -13.81 -13.36
CA ALA A 76 8.81 -14.06 -14.53
C ALA A 76 7.97 -14.90 -15.49
N PRO A 77 7.79 -14.51 -16.77
CA PRO A 77 7.25 -15.45 -17.74
C PRO A 77 8.20 -16.65 -17.78
N ALA A 78 7.64 -17.86 -17.69
CA ALA A 78 8.40 -19.06 -18.02
C ALA A 78 8.87 -18.90 -19.47
N ALA A 79 10.19 -18.87 -19.65
CA ALA A 79 10.84 -18.89 -20.96
C ALA A 79 10.73 -20.27 -21.61
#